data_AF-A0A3M1M3X7-F1
#
_entry.id   AF-A0A3M1M3X7-F1
#
_cell.length_a   1.000
_cell.length_b   1.000
_cell.length_c   1.000
_cell.angle_alpha   90.00
_cell.angle_beta   90.00
_cell.angle_gamma   90.00
#
_symmetry.space_group_name_H-M   'P 1'
#
loop_
_entity.id
_entity.type
_entity.pdbx_description
1 polymer ?
#
loop_
_entity_poly.entity_id
_entity_poly.type
_entity_poly.pdbx_seq_one_letter_code
_entity_poly.pdbx_strand_id
1 'polypeptide(L)'
;MLARKEPMPVFHQGPLTGKDVMRAARMQQTLKSACRVSGRGYWSGEVNTLTFLPLPENSGIRFVRSDLPSRPVIPAVAEARQAMPLRTRLATGGAEVDMVEHVLAALYALQIDNVEIQCTSGEMPGLDGSSMAYVLALQT
;
A
#
# COMPACT_ATOMS: atom_id res chain seq x y z
N MET A 1 4.95 21.00 9.92
CA MET A 1 4.69 21.68 11.20
C MET A 1 3.18 21.67 11.42
N LEU A 2 2.66 20.82 12.32
CA LEU A 2 1.23 20.73 12.64
C LEU A 2 1.06 20.89 14.15
N ALA A 3 0.04 21.65 14.54
CA ALA A 3 -0.18 22.13 15.90
C ALA A 3 -1.43 21.51 16.54
N ARG A 4 -1.22 20.95 17.76
CA ARG A 4 -2.11 20.71 18.92
C ARG A 4 -3.21 19.64 18.75
N LYS A 5 -3.24 18.55 19.55
CA LYS A 5 -3.41 18.29 21.02
C LYS A 5 -4.86 17.85 21.31
N GLU A 6 -5.03 16.63 21.84
CA GLU A 6 -6.00 16.14 22.88
C GLU A 6 -5.97 14.58 22.88
N PRO A 7 -6.35 13.90 23.99
CA PRO A 7 -5.71 12.67 24.45
C PRO A 7 -6.16 11.39 23.72
N MET A 8 -5.29 10.37 23.75
CA MET A 8 -5.64 8.97 23.46
C MET A 8 -6.43 8.39 24.64
N PRO A 9 -7.65 7.86 24.43
CA PRO A 9 -8.00 6.62 25.11
C PRO A 9 -8.96 5.76 24.21
N VAL A 10 -9.22 4.47 24.38
CA VAL A 10 -9.05 3.45 25.42
C VAL A 10 -8.95 2.11 24.68
N PHE A 11 -8.17 1.13 25.14
CA PHE A 11 -8.40 -0.26 24.71
C PHE A 11 -9.78 -0.71 25.25
N HIS A 12 -10.78 -0.75 24.38
CA HIS A 12 -12.14 -1.13 24.74
C HIS A 12 -12.20 -2.64 24.99
N GLN A 13 -12.24 -3.05 26.26
CA GLN A 13 -12.60 -4.42 26.65
C GLN A 13 -14.11 -4.47 26.87
N GLY A 14 -14.86 -4.59 25.76
CA GLY A 14 -16.31 -4.75 25.77
C GLY A 14 -16.90 -4.80 24.35
N PRO A 15 -18.18 -5.16 24.18
CA PRO A 15 -18.86 -5.01 22.90
C PRO A 15 -18.96 -3.53 22.52
N LEU A 16 -18.68 -3.19 21.27
CA LEU A 16 -18.78 -1.81 20.77
C LEU A 16 -20.24 -1.38 20.74
N THR A 17 -20.55 -0.18 21.24
CA THR A 17 -21.89 0.41 21.12
C THR A 17 -22.06 1.12 19.77
N GLY A 18 -23.30 1.38 19.35
CA GLY A 18 -23.57 2.13 18.12
C GLY A 18 -22.98 3.55 18.08
N LYS A 19 -22.69 4.16 19.24
CA LYS A 19 -21.97 5.44 19.33
C LYS A 19 -20.46 5.28 19.19
N ASP A 20 -19.90 4.14 19.61
CA ASP A 20 -18.47 3.81 19.43
C ASP A 20 -18.16 3.52 17.95
N VAL A 21 -19.09 2.88 17.25
CA VAL A 21 -19.01 2.66 15.79
C VAL A 21 -19.06 4.00 15.03
N MET A 22 -19.96 4.92 15.44
CA MET A 22 -20.07 6.26 14.84
C MET A 22 -18.89 7.19 15.17
N ARG A 23 -18.08 6.85 16.18
CA ARG A 23 -16.87 7.59 16.58
C ARG A 23 -15.63 7.18 15.77
N ALA A 24 -15.72 6.20 14.86
CA ALA A 24 -14.56 5.59 14.20
C ALA A 24 -14.59 5.55 12.66
N ALA A 25 -15.45 6.32 11.99
CA ALA A 25 -15.36 6.48 10.54
C ALA A 25 -14.44 7.67 10.20
N ARG A 26 -13.16 7.39 9.92
CA ARG A 26 -12.25 8.41 9.37
C ARG A 26 -12.54 8.62 7.88
N MET A 27 -12.33 9.84 7.39
CA MET A 27 -12.37 10.12 5.95
C MET A 27 -11.28 9.32 5.23
N GLN A 28 -11.61 8.78 4.06
CA GLN A 28 -10.62 8.13 3.20
C GLN A 28 -9.51 9.12 2.82
N GLN A 29 -8.28 8.63 2.70
CA GLN A 29 -7.11 9.40 2.33
C GLN A 29 -6.51 8.86 1.03
N THR A 30 -5.84 9.75 0.32
CA THR A 30 -5.10 9.51 -0.91
C THR A 30 -3.85 10.39 -0.89
N LEU A 31 -2.97 10.25 -1.86
CA LEU A 31 -1.76 11.09 -1.93
C LEU A 31 -2.10 12.52 -2.33
N LYS A 32 -1.30 13.48 -1.87
CA LYS A 32 -1.39 14.87 -2.34
C LYS A 32 -0.80 15.04 -3.75
N SER A 33 0.26 14.29 -4.04
CA SER A 33 0.96 14.32 -5.32
C SER A 33 1.63 12.98 -5.59
N ALA A 34 2.11 12.79 -6.81
CA ALA A 34 2.80 11.57 -7.19
C ALA A 34 4.19 11.48 -6.53
N CYS A 35 4.58 10.29 -6.08
CA CYS A 35 5.93 10.03 -5.58
C CYS A 35 6.51 8.73 -6.15
N ARG A 36 7.82 8.54 -6.00
CA ARG A 36 8.54 7.40 -6.57
C ARG A 36 9.53 6.77 -5.61
N VAL A 37 9.66 5.45 -5.72
CA VAL A 37 10.69 4.66 -5.04
C VAL A 37 11.27 3.67 -6.04
N SER A 38 12.59 3.61 -6.14
CA SER A 38 13.29 2.66 -7.03
C SER A 38 14.26 1.79 -6.24
N GLY A 39 14.36 0.53 -6.63
CA GLY A 39 15.34 -0.40 -6.05
C GLY A 39 15.25 -1.78 -6.69
N ARG A 40 16.05 -2.73 -6.19
CA ARG A 40 16.04 -4.11 -6.69
C ARG A 40 15.12 -4.99 -5.85
N GLY A 41 14.45 -5.95 -6.50
CA GLY A 41 13.79 -7.06 -5.82
C GLY A 41 14.82 -7.94 -5.11
N TYR A 42 14.45 -8.49 -3.95
CA TYR A 42 15.32 -9.37 -3.18
C TYR A 42 15.47 -10.74 -3.83
N TRP A 43 14.37 -11.30 -4.35
CA TRP A 43 14.34 -12.64 -4.93
C TRP A 43 14.72 -12.66 -6.41
N SER A 44 14.20 -11.71 -7.18
CA SER A 44 14.42 -11.60 -8.63
C SER A 44 15.73 -10.90 -9.00
N GLY A 45 16.24 -10.00 -8.15
CA GLY A 45 17.38 -9.13 -8.46
C GLY A 45 17.09 -8.03 -9.49
N GLU A 46 15.87 -8.00 -10.04
CA GLU A 46 15.43 -7.05 -11.06
C GLU A 46 15.19 -5.66 -10.47
N VAL A 47 15.47 -4.62 -11.26
CA VAL A 47 15.18 -3.24 -10.86
C VAL A 47 13.69 -2.96 -11.05
N ASN A 48 13.04 -2.46 -10.00
CA ASN A 48 11.67 -2.00 -10.04
C ASN A 48 11.60 -0.53 -9.60
N THR A 49 10.85 0.27 -10.36
CA THR A 49 10.47 1.62 -9.96
C THR A 49 8.97 1.64 -9.69
N LEU A 50 8.61 1.96 -8.46
CA LEU A 50 7.24 2.20 -8.05
C LEU A 50 6.91 3.68 -8.22
N THR A 51 5.85 3.98 -8.95
CA THR A 51 5.23 5.32 -9.00
C THR A 51 3.88 5.25 -8.30
N PHE A 52 3.74 5.99 -7.21
CA PHE A 52 2.50 6.09 -6.46
C PHE A 52 1.70 7.29 -6.95
N LEU A 53 0.43 7.07 -7.26
CA LEU A 53 -0.47 8.09 -7.82
C LEU A 53 -1.75 8.16 -6.98
N PRO A 54 -2.27 9.37 -6.72
CA PRO A 54 -3.53 9.50 -6.01
C PRO A 54 -4.67 8.91 -6.83
N LEU A 55 -5.58 8.23 -6.14
CA LEU A 55 -6.87 7.82 -6.69
C LEU A 55 -8.04 8.49 -5.98
N PRO A 56 -9.20 8.63 -6.66
CA PRO A 56 -10.45 9.07 -6.03
C PRO A 56 -10.88 8.16 -4.89
N GLU A 57 -11.81 8.64 -4.06
CA GLU A 57 -12.44 7.82 -3.02
C GLU A 57 -13.06 6.52 -3.59
N ASN A 58 -13.11 5.50 -2.74
CA ASN A 58 -13.62 4.16 -3.05
C ASN A 58 -12.86 3.40 -4.15
N SER A 59 -11.66 3.87 -4.49
CA SER A 59 -10.79 3.18 -5.46
C SER A 59 -9.97 2.07 -4.82
N GLY A 60 -9.64 2.21 -3.52
CA GLY A 60 -8.76 1.28 -2.81
C GLY A 60 -7.30 1.35 -3.27
N ILE A 61 -6.53 0.35 -2.86
CA ILE A 61 -5.12 0.19 -3.23
C ILE A 61 -5.03 -0.79 -4.40
N ARG A 62 -4.31 -0.41 -5.46
CA ARG A 62 -4.08 -1.29 -6.61
C ARG A 62 -2.66 -1.18 -7.15
N PHE A 63 -2.11 -2.31 -7.56
CA PHE A 63 -0.86 -2.37 -8.31
C PHE A 63 -1.16 -2.38 -9.81
N VAL A 64 -0.27 -1.79 -10.60
CA VAL A 64 -0.36 -1.76 -12.07
C VAL A 64 0.99 -2.15 -12.65
N ARG A 65 1.06 -3.28 -13.35
CA ARG A 65 2.27 -3.71 -14.06
C ARG A 65 2.48 -2.87 -15.32
N SER A 66 3.00 -1.66 -15.15
CA SER A 66 3.17 -0.65 -16.20
C SER A 66 4.20 -1.04 -17.27
N ASP A 67 5.03 -2.03 -16.97
CA ASP A 67 5.98 -2.66 -17.88
C ASP A 67 5.33 -3.59 -18.91
N LEU A 68 4.08 -4.03 -18.68
CA LEU A 68 3.37 -4.95 -19.57
C LEU A 68 2.45 -4.21 -20.56
N PRO A 69 2.26 -4.71 -21.80
CA PRO A 69 1.50 -4.01 -22.85
C PRO A 69 0.06 -3.60 -22.48
N SER A 70 -0.64 -4.41 -21.67
CA SER A 70 -2.02 -4.14 -21.23
C SER A 70 -2.11 -3.44 -19.87
N ARG A 71 -0.97 -3.16 -19.23
CA ARG A 71 -0.88 -2.55 -17.90
C ARG A 71 -1.87 -3.17 -16.90
N PRO A 72 -1.83 -4.50 -16.70
CA PRO A 72 -2.83 -5.19 -15.91
C PRO A 72 -2.85 -4.68 -14.48
N VAL A 73 -4.06 -4.55 -13.95
CA VAL A 73 -4.36 -4.04 -12.60
C VAL A 73 -4.54 -5.22 -11.65
N ILE A 74 -3.88 -5.16 -10.51
CA ILE A 74 -3.96 -6.17 -9.44
C ILE A 74 -4.45 -5.47 -8.17
N PRO A 75 -5.71 -5.66 -7.75
CA PRO A 75 -6.23 -5.05 -6.54
C PRO A 75 -5.53 -5.63 -5.30
N ALA A 76 -5.22 -4.79 -4.32
CA ALA A 76 -4.62 -5.22 -3.06
C ALA A 76 -5.68 -5.74 -2.08
N VAL A 77 -6.29 -6.86 -2.43
CA VAL A 77 -7.34 -7.53 -1.66
C VAL A 77 -6.95 -8.98 -1.37
N ALA A 78 -7.54 -9.57 -0.32
CA ALA A 78 -7.18 -10.91 0.14
C ALA A 78 -7.47 -11.99 -0.93
N GLU A 79 -8.49 -11.79 -1.75
CA GLU A 79 -8.90 -12.69 -2.83
C GLU A 79 -7.85 -12.79 -3.94
N ALA A 80 -7.04 -11.74 -4.13
CA ALA A 80 -5.95 -11.74 -5.10
C ALA A 80 -4.69 -12.44 -4.56
N ARG A 81 -4.66 -12.82 -3.27
CA ARG A 81 -3.48 -13.44 -2.65
C ARG A 81 -3.26 -14.85 -3.20
N GLN A 82 -2.05 -15.12 -3.64
CA GLN A 82 -1.60 -16.46 -4.01
C GLN A 82 -0.56 -16.99 -3.04
N ALA A 83 -0.50 -18.32 -2.89
CA ALA A 83 0.49 -18.95 -2.03
C ALA A 83 1.89 -18.73 -2.60
N MET A 84 2.76 -18.14 -1.78
CA MET A 84 4.16 -18.00 -2.07
C MET A 84 4.94 -18.08 -0.75
N PRO A 85 5.98 -18.94 -0.63
CA PRO A 85 6.77 -19.01 0.58
C PRO A 85 7.53 -17.70 0.84
N LEU A 86 7.56 -17.29 2.12
CA LEU A 86 8.39 -16.19 2.64
C LEU A 86 8.10 -14.80 2.06
N ARG A 87 6.98 -14.61 1.34
CA ARG A 87 6.53 -13.31 0.84
C ARG A 87 5.04 -13.27 0.55
N THR A 88 4.46 -12.09 0.45
CA THR A 88 3.09 -11.92 -0.05
C THR A 88 3.10 -11.70 -1.56
N ARG A 89 2.38 -12.58 -2.26
CA ARG A 89 2.10 -12.47 -3.69
C ARG A 89 0.64 -12.10 -3.91
N LEU A 90 0.41 -11.12 -4.78
CA LEU A 90 -0.91 -10.84 -5.34
C LEU A 90 -0.90 -11.13 -6.84
N ALA A 91 -1.98 -11.70 -7.34
CA ALA A 91 -2.09 -11.99 -8.76
C ALA A 91 -3.55 -11.97 -9.22
N THR A 92 -3.76 -11.48 -10.43
CA THR A 92 -5.08 -11.34 -11.07
C THR A 92 -4.90 -11.37 -12.58
N GLY A 93 -5.76 -12.11 -13.30
CA GLY A 93 -5.77 -12.10 -14.77
C GLY A 93 -4.43 -12.49 -15.42
N GLY A 94 -3.64 -13.35 -14.76
CA GLY A 94 -2.33 -13.80 -15.25
C GLY A 94 -1.16 -12.83 -14.98
N ALA A 95 -1.39 -11.68 -14.36
CA ALA A 95 -0.35 -10.79 -13.88
C ALA A 95 -0.13 -10.98 -12.37
N GLU A 96 1.10 -10.76 -11.92
CA GLU A 96 1.50 -10.91 -10.53
C GLU A 96 2.45 -9.80 -10.04
N VAL A 97 2.37 -9.55 -8.73
CA VAL A 97 3.32 -8.76 -7.96
C VAL A 97 3.72 -9.49 -6.67
N ASP A 98 5.00 -9.45 -6.35
CA ASP A 98 5.63 -10.05 -5.18
C ASP A 98 6.16 -9.01 -4.19
N MET A 99 6.34 -9.43 -2.94
CA MET A 99 6.91 -8.61 -1.85
C MET A 99 6.08 -7.34 -1.56
N VAL A 100 4.76 -7.43 -1.70
CA VAL A 100 3.85 -6.27 -1.51
C VAL A 100 3.74 -5.81 -0.06
N GLU A 101 4.07 -6.66 0.91
CA GLU A 101 3.80 -6.48 2.34
C GLU A 101 4.42 -5.20 2.93
N HIS A 102 5.64 -4.83 2.57
CA HIS A 102 6.28 -3.61 3.12
C HIS A 102 5.67 -2.34 2.53
N VAL A 103 5.26 -2.38 1.26
CA VAL A 103 4.53 -1.27 0.62
C VAL A 103 3.17 -1.10 1.30
N LEU A 104 2.43 -2.20 1.47
CA LEU A 104 1.11 -2.19 2.12
C LEU A 104 1.21 -1.78 3.61
N ALA A 105 2.26 -2.20 4.32
CA ALA A 105 2.51 -1.78 5.69
C ALA A 105 2.75 -0.27 5.80
N ALA A 106 3.53 0.32 4.88
CA ALA A 106 3.73 1.77 4.83
C ALA A 106 2.43 2.52 4.57
N LEU A 107 1.63 2.08 3.60
CA LEU A 107 0.33 2.68 3.28
C LEU A 107 -0.64 2.60 4.46
N TYR A 108 -0.71 1.45 5.14
CA TYR A 108 -1.54 1.26 6.33
C TYR A 108 -1.10 2.19 7.48
N ALA A 109 0.20 2.26 7.76
CA ALA A 109 0.75 3.12 8.81
C ALA A 109 0.46 4.61 8.55
N LEU A 110 0.44 5.02 7.29
CA LEU A 110 0.12 6.38 6.85
C LEU A 110 -1.37 6.60 6.58
N GLN A 111 -2.21 5.59 6.82
CA GLN A 111 -3.66 5.66 6.62
C GLN A 111 -4.08 6.01 5.18
N ILE A 112 -3.29 5.64 4.17
CA ILE A 112 -3.61 5.87 2.75
C ILE A 112 -4.55 4.76 2.26
N ASP A 113 -5.76 5.14 1.82
CA ASP A 113 -6.80 4.21 1.40
C ASP A 113 -6.86 4.03 -0.11
N ASN A 114 -6.61 5.11 -0.87
CA ASN A 114 -6.77 5.13 -2.32
C ASN A 114 -5.45 5.48 -2.99
N VAL A 115 -4.84 4.53 -3.71
CA VAL A 115 -3.59 4.77 -4.42
C VAL A 115 -3.40 3.76 -5.55
N GLU A 116 -2.89 4.24 -6.68
CA GLU A 116 -2.38 3.40 -7.75
C GLU A 116 -0.86 3.31 -7.63
N ILE A 117 -0.34 2.09 -7.65
CA ILE A 117 1.08 1.79 -7.53
C ILE A 117 1.54 1.19 -8.86
N GLN A 118 2.10 2.02 -9.72
CA GLN A 118 2.63 1.56 -11.00
C GLN A 118 4.02 0.95 -10.78
N CYS A 119 4.23 -0.26 -11.27
CA CYS A 119 5.46 -1.02 -11.13
C CYS A 119 6.09 -1.25 -12.50
N THR A 120 7.41 -1.18 -12.60
CA THR A 120 8.16 -1.49 -13.82
C THR A 120 8.73 -2.92 -13.83
N SER A 121 8.45 -3.70 -12.78
CA SER A 121 8.79 -5.12 -12.66
C SER A 121 7.83 -5.81 -11.68
N GLY A 122 7.94 -7.13 -11.57
CA GLY A 122 7.04 -7.99 -10.80
C GLY A 122 7.30 -8.07 -9.30
N GLU A 123 8.42 -7.56 -8.78
CA GLU A 123 8.74 -7.65 -7.35
C GLU A 123 9.03 -6.27 -6.76
N MET A 124 8.40 -5.93 -5.64
CA MET A 124 8.62 -4.64 -4.98
C MET A 124 10.09 -4.52 -4.51
N PRO A 125 10.68 -3.31 -4.53
CA PRO A 125 12.04 -3.10 -4.04
C PRO A 125 12.26 -3.61 -2.61
N GLY A 126 13.31 -4.40 -2.40
CA GLY A 126 13.68 -4.90 -1.07
C GLY A 126 14.26 -3.81 -0.16
N LEU A 127 14.96 -2.83 -0.76
CA LEU A 127 15.55 -1.67 -0.08
C LEU A 127 16.40 -2.07 1.14
N ASP A 128 16.12 -1.54 2.33
CA ASP A 128 16.80 -1.90 3.58
C ASP A 128 16.11 -3.05 4.33
N GLY A 129 15.13 -3.71 3.71
CA GLY A 129 14.31 -4.76 4.32
C GLY A 129 13.20 -4.22 5.23
N SER A 130 13.02 -2.91 5.34
CA SER A 130 11.95 -2.28 6.13
C SER A 130 10.95 -1.54 5.25
N SER A 131 9.98 -0.85 5.88
CA SER A 131 9.04 0.05 5.20
C SER A 131 9.53 1.52 5.14
N MET A 132 10.69 1.84 5.72
CA MET A 132 11.12 3.23 5.96
C MET A 132 11.20 4.05 4.68
N ALA A 133 11.82 3.51 3.63
CA ALA A 133 11.96 4.22 2.36
C ALA A 133 10.60 4.52 1.69
N TYR A 134 9.61 3.62 1.83
CA TYR A 134 8.25 3.87 1.36
C TYR A 134 7.57 4.96 2.19
N VAL A 135 7.69 4.91 3.51
CA VAL A 135 7.13 5.93 4.42
C VAL A 135 7.67 7.32 4.06
N LEU A 136 8.99 7.44 3.91
CA LEU A 136 9.64 8.72 3.57
C LEU A 136 9.16 9.27 2.23
N ALA A 137 8.97 8.42 1.22
CA ALA A 137 8.48 8.85 -0.08
C ALA A 137 7.00 9.30 -0.03
N LEU A 138 6.18 8.65 0.80
CA LEU A 138 4.74 8.90 0.90
C LEU A 138 4.38 10.08 1.82
N GLN A 139 5.30 10.54 2.67
CA GLN A 139 5.11 11.68 3.58
C GLN A 139 5.48 13.06 3.00
N THR A 140 5.77 13.14 1.69
CA THR A 140 6.16 14.40 1.00
C THR A 140 4.96 15.22 0.51
#